data_AF-A0A5B2V837-F1
#
_entry.id   AF-A0A5B2V837-F1
#
_cell.length_a   1.000
_cell.length_b   1.000
_cell.length_c   1.000
_cell.angle_alpha   90.00
_cell.angle_beta   90.00
_cell.angle_gamma   90.00
#
_symmetry.space_group_name_H-M   'P 1'
#
loop_
_entity.id
_entity.type
_entity.pdbx_description
1 polymer ?
#
loop_
_entity_poly.entity_id
_entity_poly.type
_entity_poly.pdbx_seq_one_letter_code
_entity_poly.pdbx_strand_id
1 'polypeptide(L)' 'AEMPRHADRSLCCGAGGARMWMEEKIGKRINLERVDEAIATEAETIVTGCPFCRVMLTDGLDQRQSEAVATNVE' A
#
# COMPACT_ATOMS: atom_id res chain seq x y z
N ALA A 1 8.06 -6.75 12.42
CA ALA A 1 7.41 -5.87 13.42
C ALA A 1 6.09 -5.36 12.84
N GLU A 2 5.11 -4.88 13.62
CA GLU A 2 3.87 -4.34 13.03
C GLU A 2 4.13 -3.00 12.28
N MET A 3 3.27 -2.64 11.33
CA MET A 3 3.33 -1.35 10.65
C MET A 3 3.21 -0.19 11.65
N PRO A 4 3.88 0.95 11.46
CA PRO A 4 3.88 2.05 12.42
C PRO A 4 2.49 2.70 12.59
N ARG A 5 1.66 2.67 11.53
CA ARG A 5 0.25 3.09 11.57
C ARG A 5 -0.66 1.86 11.55
N HIS A 6 -1.06 1.39 12.73
CA HIS A 6 -1.94 0.22 12.91
C HIS A 6 -3.10 0.53 13.86
N ALA A 7 -4.05 -0.40 13.99
CA ALA A 7 -5.23 -0.30 14.84
C ALA A 7 -6.05 0.99 14.62
N ASP A 8 -6.28 1.78 15.67
CA ASP A 8 -7.02 3.04 15.65
C ASP A 8 -6.34 4.14 14.80
N ARG A 9 -5.04 3.97 14.51
CA ARG A 9 -4.23 4.87 13.68
C ARG A 9 -3.91 4.31 12.29
N SER A 10 -4.66 3.29 11.85
CA SER A 10 -4.44 2.64 10.55
C SER A 10 -4.51 3.63 9.38
N LEU A 11 -3.64 3.45 8.40
CA LEU A 11 -3.63 4.24 7.17
C LEU A 11 -4.42 3.51 6.05
N CYS A 12 -5.31 4.25 5.39
CA CYS A 12 -6.09 3.77 4.25
C CYS A 12 -5.23 3.46 3.02
N CYS A 13 -5.66 2.53 2.15
CA CYS A 13 -5.00 2.26 0.86
C CYS A 13 -5.18 3.37 -0.19
N GLY A 14 -6.10 4.32 0.05
CA GLY A 14 -6.35 5.47 -0.83
C GLY A 14 -7.46 5.29 -1.87
N ALA A 15 -8.11 4.13 -2.00
CA ALA A 15 -9.16 3.92 -3.01
C ALA A 15 -10.54 4.51 -2.66
N GLY A 16 -10.87 4.57 -1.36
CA GLY A 16 -12.22 4.89 -0.88
C GLY A 16 -12.72 6.27 -1.33
N GLY A 17 -14.04 6.44 -1.43
CA GLY A 17 -14.64 7.72 -1.84
C GLY A 17 -14.33 8.12 -3.29
N ALA A 18 -14.22 7.12 -4.18
CA ALA A 18 -13.85 7.29 -5.60
C ALA A 18 -12.44 7.85 -5.86
N ARG A 19 -11.58 7.92 -4.83
CA ARG A 19 -10.21 8.43 -4.95
C ARG A 19 -9.31 7.57 -5.84
N MET A 20 -9.60 6.28 -6.03
CA MET A 20 -8.93 5.43 -7.01
C MET A 20 -8.99 5.98 -8.45
N TRP A 21 -10.07 6.70 -8.79
CA TRP A 21 -10.29 7.26 -10.13
C TRP A 21 -9.82 8.71 -10.27
N MET A 22 -9.31 9.28 -9.19
CA MET A 22 -8.81 10.64 -9.16
C MET A 22 -7.28 10.62 -9.21
N GLU A 23 -6.71 11.53 -9.98
CA GLU A 23 -5.27 11.74 -9.96
C GLU A 23 -4.88 12.70 -8.84
N GLU A 24 -4.37 12.16 -7.73
CA GLU A 24 -3.72 12.97 -6.71
C GLU A 24 -2.30 13.32 -7.18
N LYS A 25 -1.98 14.62 -7.15
CA LYS A 25 -0.68 15.16 -7.62
C LYS A 25 0.14 15.76 -6.48
N ILE A 26 -0.44 15.79 -5.27
CA ILE A 26 0.20 16.36 -4.10
C ILE A 26 0.90 15.25 -3.32
N GLY A 27 2.21 15.38 -3.17
CA GLY A 27 3.02 14.47 -2.37
C GLY A 27 3.10 13.06 -2.96
N LYS A 28 3.22 12.08 -2.07
CA LYS A 28 3.35 10.67 -2.41
C LYS A 28 1.98 10.00 -2.46
N ARG A 29 1.75 9.14 -3.45
CA ARG A 29 0.50 8.37 -3.54
C ARG A 29 0.30 7.53 -2.27
N ILE A 30 -0.93 7.50 -1.79
CA ILE A 30 -1.30 6.87 -0.51
C ILE A 30 -1.02 5.37 -0.53
N ASN A 31 -1.25 4.69 -1.65
CA ASN A 31 -0.97 3.26 -1.76
C ASN A 31 0.53 2.95 -1.63
N LEU A 32 1.40 3.77 -2.24
CA LEU A 32 2.85 3.64 -2.07
C LEU A 32 3.28 3.88 -0.64
N GLU A 33 2.69 4.86 0.04
CA GLU A 33 2.98 5.12 1.46
C GLU A 33 2.60 3.92 2.33
N ARG A 34 1.45 3.30 2.05
CA ARG A 34 1.00 2.13 2.80
C ARG A 34 1.82 0.87 2.50
N VAL A 35 2.19 0.65 1.24
CA VAL A 35 3.02 -0.49 0.84
C VAL A 35 4.42 -0.40 1.43
N ASP A 36 5.01 0.80 1.50
CA ASP A 36 6.33 0.98 2.12
C ASP A 36 6.32 0.64 3.61
N GLU A 37 5.22 0.95 4.31
CA GLU A 37 5.06 0.50 5.71
C GLU A 37 5.02 -1.02 5.80
N ALA A 38 4.29 -1.69 4.89
CA ALA A 38 4.20 -3.13 4.87
C ALA A 38 5.55 -3.79 4.55
N ILE A 39 6.28 -3.29 3.55
CA ILE A 39 7.62 -3.79 3.19
C ILE A 39 8.59 -3.64 4.37
N ALA A 40 8.56 -2.50 5.07
CA ALA A 40 9.41 -2.25 6.23
C ALA A 40 9.15 -3.20 7.41
N THR A 41 8.01 -3.92 7.42
CA THR A 41 7.75 -4.96 8.43
C THR A 41 8.51 -6.27 8.18
N GLU A 42 9.10 -6.42 6.98
CA GLU A 42 9.68 -7.66 6.45
C GLU A 42 8.65 -8.79 6.27
N ALA A 43 7.37 -8.45 6.11
CA ALA A 43 6.33 -9.42 5.79
C ALA A 43 6.46 -9.92 4.35
N GLU A 44 6.28 -11.23 4.14
CA GLU A 44 6.32 -11.87 2.82
C GLU A 44 4.98 -11.76 2.07
N THR A 45 3.87 -11.56 2.78
CA THR A 45 2.52 -11.56 2.18
C THR A 45 1.64 -10.47 2.77
N ILE A 46 0.94 -9.73 1.91
CA ILE A 46 -0.07 -8.74 2.31
C ILE A 46 -1.48 -9.28 2.07
N VAL A 47 -2.28 -9.40 3.14
CA VAL A 47 -3.66 -9.89 3.07
C VAL A 47 -4.66 -8.77 3.30
N THR A 48 -5.71 -8.71 2.47
CA THR A 48 -6.80 -7.74 2.59
C THR A 48 -8.16 -8.37 2.29
N GLY A 49 -9.17 -8.03 3.09
CA GLY A 49 -10.57 -8.40 2.85
C GLY A 49 -11.34 -7.45 1.91
N CYS A 50 -10.71 -6.36 1.48
CA CYS A 50 -11.34 -5.36 0.59
C CYS A 50 -10.79 -5.47 -0.84
N PRO A 51 -11.65 -5.67 -1.87
CA PRO A 51 -11.22 -5.75 -3.27
C PRO A 51 -10.50 -4.50 -3.77
N PHE A 52 -10.89 -3.31 -3.31
CA PHE A 52 -10.24 -2.06 -3.70
C PHE A 52 -8.85 -1.91 -3.08
N CYS A 53 -8.69 -2.32 -1.81
CA CYS A 53 -7.37 -2.36 -1.19
C CYS A 53 -6.46 -3.32 -1.95
N ARG A 54 -6.95 -4.48 -2.40
CA ARG A 54 -6.17 -5.43 -3.19
C ARG A 54 -5.58 -4.74 -4.43
N VAL A 55 -6.42 -4.10 -5.23
CA VAL A 55 -5.96 -3.41 -6.45
C VAL A 55 -4.92 -2.34 -6.12
N MET A 56 -5.17 -1.47 -5.13
CA MET A 56 -4.25 -0.39 -4.79
C MET A 56 -2.91 -0.88 -4.23
N LEU A 57 -2.94 -1.91 -3.38
CA LEU A 57 -1.74 -2.45 -2.75
C LEU A 57 -0.92 -3.25 -3.76
N THR A 58 -1.55 -4.01 -4.65
CA THR A 58 -0.87 -4.66 -5.78
C THR A 58 -0.23 -3.63 -6.71
N ASP A 59 -0.95 -2.58 -7.11
CA ASP A 59 -0.39 -1.47 -7.92
C ASP A 59 0.83 -0.83 -7.24
N GLY A 60 0.75 -0.60 -5.93
CA GLY A 60 1.86 -0.05 -5.16
C GLY A 60 3.04 -1.01 -5.05
N LEU A 61 2.80 -2.31 -4.86
CA LEU A 61 3.82 -3.35 -4.81
C LEU A 61 4.51 -3.51 -6.16
N ASP A 62 3.76 -3.60 -7.26
CA ASP A 62 4.29 -3.72 -8.62
C ASP A 62 5.23 -2.54 -8.93
N GLN A 63 4.85 -1.32 -8.52
CA GLN A 63 5.73 -0.16 -8.64
C GLN A 63 7.01 -0.32 -7.81
N ARG A 64 6.93 -0.72 -6.54
CA ARG A 64 8.12 -0.92 -5.69
C ARG A 64 9.02 -2.08 -6.14
N GLN A 65 8.44 -3.12 -6.73
CA GLN A 65 9.19 -4.20 -7.36
C GLN A 65 9.93 -3.70 -8.59
N SER A 66 9.31 -2.85 -9.41
CA SER A 66 9.99 -2.23 -10.56
C SER A 66 11.15 -1.33 -10.16
N GLU A 67 11.09 -0.74 -8.96
CA GLU A 67 12.14 0.07 -8.34
C GLU A 67 13.17 -0.78 -7.55
N ALA A 68 13.06 -2.12 -7.56
CA ALA A 68 13.88 -3.08 -6.83
C ALA A 68 13.90 -2.89 -5.29
N VAL A 69 12.82 -2.34 -4.72
CA VAL A 69 12.66 -2.10 -3.27
C VAL A 69 11.97 -3.27 -2.56
N ALA A 70 11.21 -4.11 -3.29
CA ALA A 70 10.30 -5.10 -2.70
C ALA A 70 10.33 -6.48 -3.40
N THR A 71 11.48 -7.14 -3.52
CA THR A 71 11.62 -8.35 -4.36
C THR A 71 11.00 -9.63 -3.80
N ASN A 72 10.62 -9.66 -2.52
CA ASN A 72 10.22 -10.88 -1.82
C ASN A 72 8.83 -10.78 -1.16
N VAL A 73 7.96 -9.87 -1.63
CA VAL A 73 6.64 -9.60 -1.03
C VAL A 73 5.56 -9.74 -2.09
N GLU A 74 4.48 -10.47 -1.77
CA GLU A 74 3.29 -10.66 -2.60
C GLU A 74 1.98 -10.14 -1.98
#